data_AF-A0A5N5KEE3-F1
#
_entry.id   AF-A0A5N5KEE3-F1
#
_cell.length_a   1.000
_cell.length_b   1.000
_cell.length_c   1.000
_cell.angle_alpha   90.00
_cell.angle_beta   90.00
_cell.angle_gamma   90.00
#
_symmetry.space_group_name_H-M   'P 1'
#
loop_
_entity.id
_entity.type
_entity.pdbx_description
1 polymer ?
#
loop_
_entity_poly.entity_id
_entity_poly.type
_entity_poly.pdbx_seq_one_letter_code
_entity_poly.pdbx_strand_id
1 'polypeptide(L)'
;MKHVKVKQKEEEVLDLVGLNMGSSQSELQEHDVQELSEKTGFSPEQIRNLHKRFKNLTNNSNSLSRGDLENIGDLSFNPIRSQIIDAFFDKRNFGQDEVGTVEEIGFEEFLIVMSHFRPLKQHLMPEDKEKIRKEKLRFLFNMHDKDNDGIITLDEYRQLVEELLSSFAIEAQRIKSIADSAMLEVASVTMGQMAPDEVYEGITFEHFLQILKGVEIESKMYIRFLYVDTTPMSCGNISKLPVLLREGHLNG
;
A
#
# COMPACT_ATOMS: atom_id res chain seq x y z
N MET A 1 30.03 57.87 28.95
CA MET A 1 29.54 58.00 27.56
C MET A 1 30.40 57.32 26.48
N LYS A 2 31.31 56.37 26.81
CA LYS A 2 32.14 55.65 25.81
C LYS A 2 31.95 54.12 25.77
N HIS A 3 31.06 53.54 26.58
CA HIS A 3 30.82 52.08 26.61
C HIS A 3 29.50 51.61 25.96
N VAL A 4 28.68 52.52 25.42
CA VAL A 4 27.42 52.15 24.74
C VAL A 4 27.58 52.09 23.21
N LYS A 5 28.65 52.66 22.64
CA LYS A 5 28.89 52.71 21.18
C LYS A 5 29.74 51.57 20.61
N VAL A 6 30.24 50.66 21.45
CA VAL A 6 31.00 49.49 20.96
C VAL A 6 30.09 48.28 20.75
N LYS A 7 29.03 48.11 21.57
CA LYS A 7 28.08 47.00 21.39
C LYS A 7 27.17 47.12 20.17
N GLN A 8 26.92 48.33 19.67
CA GLN A 8 26.12 48.53 18.45
C GLN A 8 26.91 48.32 17.15
N LYS A 9 28.23 48.10 17.20
CA LYS A 9 29.04 47.80 16.00
C LYS A 9 29.48 46.34 15.89
N GLU A 10 29.21 45.51 16.90
CA GLU A 10 29.44 44.06 16.84
C GLU A 10 28.19 43.27 16.39
N GLU A 11 26.99 43.84 16.49
CA GLU A 11 25.77 43.23 15.90
C GLU A 11 25.63 43.47 14.39
N GLU A 12 26.33 44.46 13.81
CA GLU A 12 26.19 44.82 12.39
C GLU A 12 27.21 44.11 11.46
N VAL A 13 28.10 43.25 12.01
CA VAL A 13 29.12 42.52 11.23
C VAL A 13 28.77 41.03 11.07
N LEU A 14 27.78 40.51 11.82
CA LEU A 14 27.31 39.13 11.70
C LEU A 14 26.24 38.91 10.61
N ASP A 15 25.74 39.98 9.99
CA ASP A 15 24.76 39.92 8.88
C ASP A 15 25.41 39.93 7.48
N LEU A 16 26.75 39.96 7.42
CA LEU A 16 27.52 40.12 6.17
C LEU A 16 28.35 38.89 5.75
N VAL A 17 28.25 37.79 6.49
CA VAL A 17 28.68 36.46 6.04
C VAL A 17 27.45 35.62 5.78
N GLY A 18 26.87 35.82 4.59
CA GLY A 18 25.67 35.15 4.12
C GLY A 18 25.69 33.64 4.31
N LEU A 19 25.15 33.19 5.44
CA LEU A 19 24.60 31.86 5.65
C LEU A 19 23.08 31.97 5.64
N ASN A 20 22.54 32.48 4.54
CA ASN A 20 21.17 32.18 4.13
C ASN A 20 21.24 31.04 3.09
N MET A 21 21.32 29.81 3.60
CA MET A 21 21.13 28.53 2.92
C MET A 21 20.80 27.58 4.08
N GLY A 22 19.58 27.10 4.29
CA GLY A 22 18.73 26.42 3.35
C GLY A 22 18.54 25.00 3.90
N SER A 23 17.28 24.54 3.96
CA SER A 23 16.89 23.17 4.31
C SER A 23 16.86 22.82 5.81
N SER A 24 15.77 23.18 6.50
CA SER A 24 15.18 22.27 7.49
C SER A 24 14.62 21.06 6.75
N GLN A 25 15.51 20.24 6.18
CA GLN A 25 15.16 18.88 5.78
C GLN A 25 14.91 18.16 7.10
N SER A 26 13.66 17.79 7.36
CA SER A 26 13.24 17.02 8.52
C SER A 26 14.01 15.69 8.55
N GLU A 27 15.19 15.68 9.16
CA GLU A 27 15.85 14.44 9.54
C GLU A 27 14.97 13.79 10.61
N LEU A 28 14.50 12.58 10.35
CA LEU A 28 13.75 11.79 11.33
C LEU A 28 14.60 11.65 12.59
N GLN A 29 14.07 12.07 13.74
CA GLN A 29 14.79 11.89 14.99
C GLN A 29 14.85 10.41 15.36
N GLU A 30 15.89 10.01 16.10
CA GLU A 30 16.05 8.61 16.50
C GLU A 30 14.85 8.09 17.33
N HIS A 31 14.25 8.96 18.15
CA HIS A 31 13.04 8.67 18.91
C HIS A 31 11.88 8.29 17.98
N ASP A 32 11.61 9.10 16.95
CA ASP A 32 10.53 8.88 15.99
C ASP A 32 10.73 7.57 15.22
N VAL A 33 11.99 7.27 14.87
CA VAL A 33 12.33 6.00 14.19
C VAL A 33 12.06 4.79 15.08
N GLN A 34 12.30 4.90 16.38
CA GLN A 34 12.03 3.81 17.32
C GLN A 34 10.53 3.58 17.50
N GLU A 35 9.76 4.65 17.70
CA GLU A 35 8.29 4.57 17.80
C GLU A 35 7.66 3.97 16.54
N LEU A 36 8.09 4.44 15.36
CA LEU A 36 7.64 3.90 14.07
C LEU A 36 8.06 2.44 13.89
N SER A 37 9.22 2.04 14.39
CA SER A 37 9.70 0.64 14.37
C SER A 37 8.82 -0.25 15.23
N GLU A 38 8.39 0.21 16.41
CA GLU A 38 7.49 -0.55 17.29
C GLU A 38 6.10 -0.69 16.67
N LYS A 39 5.57 0.40 16.09
CA LYS A 39 4.23 0.42 15.48
C LYS A 39 4.13 -0.41 14.21
N THR A 40 5.14 -0.32 13.34
CA THR A 40 5.09 -0.90 11.98
C THR A 40 5.96 -2.14 11.83
N GLY A 41 6.83 -2.42 12.80
CA GLY A 41 7.78 -3.52 12.81
C GLY A 41 8.82 -3.50 11.68
N PHE A 42 9.02 -2.36 11.01
CA PHE A 42 10.17 -2.11 10.15
C PHE A 42 11.42 -1.87 10.99
N SER A 43 12.57 -2.31 10.50
CA SER A 43 13.84 -1.94 11.14
C SER A 43 14.14 -0.43 10.95
N PRO A 44 14.95 0.19 11.83
CA PRO A 44 15.36 1.58 11.70
C PRO A 44 15.97 1.93 10.33
N GLU A 45 16.71 0.99 9.72
CA GLU A 45 17.28 1.17 8.38
C GLU A 45 16.20 1.18 7.30
N GLN A 46 15.23 0.27 7.37
CA GLN A 46 14.09 0.25 6.46
C GLN A 46 13.26 1.53 6.57
N ILE A 47 13.03 2.04 7.77
CA ILE A 47 12.32 3.31 8.00
C ILE A 47 13.06 4.46 7.32
N ARG A 48 14.37 4.58 7.49
CA ARG A 48 15.17 5.63 6.82
C ARG A 48 15.12 5.51 5.30
N ASN A 49 15.18 4.29 4.76
CA ASN A 49 15.09 4.05 3.32
C ASN A 49 13.70 4.39 2.77
N LEU A 50 12.63 4.05 3.51
CA LEU A 50 11.26 4.42 3.18
C LEU A 50 11.05 5.93 3.27
N HIS A 51 11.64 6.61 4.24
CA HIS A 51 11.58 8.07 4.35
C HIS A 51 12.22 8.77 3.15
N LYS A 52 13.39 8.29 2.70
CA LYS A 52 14.01 8.80 1.47
C LYS A 52 13.11 8.61 0.25
N ARG A 53 12.46 7.44 0.13
CA ARG A 53 11.51 7.17 -0.96
C ARG A 53 10.27 8.05 -0.87
N PHE A 54 9.72 8.23 0.33
CA PHE A 54 8.60 9.14 0.58
C PHE A 54 8.95 10.56 0.12
N LYS A 55 10.11 11.09 0.54
CA LYS A 55 10.57 12.41 0.09
C LYS A 55 10.78 12.51 -1.42
N ASN A 56 11.22 11.45 -2.08
CA ASN A 56 11.32 11.43 -3.54
C ASN A 56 9.95 11.43 -4.23
N LEU A 57 8.97 10.71 -3.68
CA LEU A 57 7.60 10.67 -4.20
C LEU A 57 6.90 12.02 -4.02
N THR A 58 7.09 12.68 -2.87
CA THR A 58 6.42 13.92 -2.51
C THR A 58 7.16 15.18 -2.97
N ASN A 59 8.21 15.04 -3.78
CA ASN A 59 9.10 16.14 -4.17
C ASN A 59 9.60 16.98 -2.98
N ASN A 60 9.99 16.28 -1.89
CA ASN A 60 10.42 16.80 -0.59
C ASN A 60 9.32 17.39 0.30
N SER A 61 8.03 17.29 -0.07
CA SER A 61 6.92 17.67 0.81
C SER A 61 6.83 16.76 2.06
N ASN A 62 6.12 17.23 3.08
CA ASN A 62 5.83 16.47 4.30
C ASN A 62 4.57 15.62 4.20
N SER A 63 3.78 15.81 3.14
CA SER A 63 2.56 15.05 2.86
C SER A 63 2.63 14.43 1.47
N LEU A 64 1.96 13.29 1.32
CA LEU A 64 1.77 12.56 0.06
C LEU A 64 0.32 12.72 -0.38
N SER A 65 0.13 13.20 -1.61
CA SER A 65 -1.18 13.35 -2.24
C SER A 65 -1.48 12.19 -3.20
N ARG A 66 -2.75 12.06 -3.60
CA ARG A 66 -3.16 11.10 -4.64
C ARG A 66 -2.38 11.28 -5.94
N GLY A 67 -2.19 12.53 -6.36
CA GLY A 67 -1.45 12.88 -7.57
C GLY A 67 0.00 12.38 -7.55
N ASP A 68 0.66 12.38 -6.39
CA ASP A 68 2.03 11.88 -6.26
C ASP A 68 2.13 10.37 -6.53
N LEU A 69 1.16 9.58 -6.04
CA LEU A 69 1.08 8.15 -6.32
C LEU A 69 0.62 7.85 -7.76
N GLU A 70 -0.24 8.70 -8.31
CA GLU A 70 -0.66 8.60 -9.71
C GLU A 70 0.50 8.77 -10.68
N ASN A 71 1.50 9.58 -10.35
CA ASN A 71 2.67 9.83 -11.19
C ASN A 71 3.67 8.66 -11.22
N ILE A 72 3.46 7.59 -10.45
CA ILE A 72 4.33 6.42 -10.43
C ILE A 72 4.16 5.63 -11.74
N GLY A 73 5.15 5.71 -12.63
CA GLY A 73 5.11 5.06 -13.95
C GLY A 73 4.91 3.54 -13.91
N ASP A 74 5.46 2.86 -12.90
CA ASP A 74 5.30 1.41 -12.73
C ASP A 74 3.86 1.01 -12.34
N LEU A 75 3.10 1.94 -11.73
CA LEU A 75 1.68 1.71 -11.43
C LEU A 75 0.79 1.96 -12.65
N SER A 76 1.21 2.75 -13.64
CA SER A 76 0.36 3.19 -14.76
C SER A 76 -0.26 2.05 -15.57
N PHE A 77 0.39 0.90 -15.63
CA PHE A 77 -0.11 -0.28 -16.35
C PHE A 77 -0.72 -1.34 -15.41
N ASN A 78 -0.79 -1.07 -14.11
CA ASN A 78 -1.37 -1.98 -13.15
C ASN A 78 -2.90 -1.86 -13.18
N PRO A 79 -3.65 -2.93 -13.51
CA PRO A 79 -5.11 -2.88 -13.58
C PRO A 79 -5.77 -2.45 -12.27
N ILE A 80 -5.14 -2.74 -11.14
CA ILE A 80 -5.64 -2.39 -9.81
C ILE A 80 -5.04 -1.10 -9.24
N ARG A 81 -4.47 -0.24 -10.10
CA ARG A 81 -3.82 1.02 -9.70
C ARG A 81 -4.74 1.90 -8.87
N SER A 82 -5.98 2.09 -9.31
CA SER A 82 -6.97 2.92 -8.61
C SER A 82 -7.20 2.42 -7.19
N GLN A 83 -7.44 1.12 -7.01
CA GLN A 83 -7.68 0.56 -5.68
C GLN A 83 -6.44 0.62 -4.79
N ILE A 84 -5.24 0.40 -5.35
CA ILE A 84 -4.00 0.56 -4.58
C ILE A 84 -3.88 1.99 -4.07
N ILE A 85 -4.09 2.98 -4.94
CA ILE A 85 -4.01 4.41 -4.55
C ILE A 85 -5.08 4.71 -3.51
N ASP A 86 -6.34 4.34 -3.75
CA ASP A 86 -7.45 4.55 -2.82
C ASP A 86 -7.17 3.96 -1.44
N ALA A 87 -6.57 2.78 -1.37
CA ALA A 87 -6.22 2.12 -0.11
C ALA A 87 -5.17 2.88 0.72
N PHE A 88 -4.30 3.70 0.11
CA PHE A 88 -3.38 4.57 0.86
C PHE A 88 -4.08 5.72 1.56
N PHE A 89 -5.25 6.13 1.07
CA PHE A 89 -6.01 7.28 1.57
C PHE A 89 -7.24 6.89 2.37
N ASP A 90 -7.47 5.59 2.58
CA ASP A 90 -8.57 5.07 3.38
C ASP A 90 -8.17 5.00 4.86
N LYS A 91 -8.91 5.71 5.71
CA LYS A 91 -8.65 5.78 7.16
C LYS A 91 -8.71 4.43 7.86
N ARG A 92 -9.49 3.49 7.33
CA ARG A 92 -9.61 2.11 7.85
C ARG A 92 -8.26 1.38 7.84
N ASN A 93 -7.35 1.80 6.96
CA ASN A 93 -6.03 1.19 6.80
C ASN A 93 -4.97 1.80 7.71
N PHE A 94 -5.29 2.84 8.49
CA PHE A 94 -4.36 3.48 9.43
C PHE A 94 -4.40 2.87 10.85
N GLY A 95 -5.22 1.83 11.05
CA GLY A 95 -5.39 1.18 12.35
C GLY A 95 -6.24 1.99 13.34
N GLN A 96 -6.96 3.00 12.85
CA GLN A 96 -7.99 3.73 13.59
C GLN A 96 -9.34 3.21 13.12
N ASP A 97 -10.31 3.05 14.03
CA ASP A 97 -11.71 2.69 13.69
C ASP A 97 -12.46 3.87 13.02
N GLU A 98 -11.74 4.74 12.31
CA GLU A 98 -12.29 5.87 11.58
C GLU A 98 -12.66 5.45 10.16
N VAL A 99 -13.85 5.86 9.74
CA VAL A 99 -14.36 5.63 8.38
C VAL A 99 -14.13 6.88 7.54
N GLY A 100 -13.78 6.68 6.27
CA GLY A 100 -13.69 7.72 5.25
C GLY A 100 -12.31 7.83 4.63
N THR A 101 -12.16 8.81 3.74
CA THR A 101 -10.91 9.05 3.01
C THR A 101 -10.25 10.36 3.44
N VAL A 102 -8.93 10.43 3.28
CA VAL A 102 -8.14 11.66 3.42
C VAL A 102 -7.59 12.10 2.07
N GLU A 103 -7.35 13.38 1.89
CA GLU A 103 -6.75 13.91 0.64
C GLU A 103 -5.24 13.73 0.60
N GLU A 104 -4.60 13.80 1.77
CA GLU A 104 -3.16 13.69 1.93
C GLU A 104 -2.82 12.85 3.17
N ILE A 105 -1.68 12.15 3.11
CA ILE A 105 -1.16 11.36 4.22
C ILE A 105 0.26 11.79 4.61
N GLY A 106 0.61 11.64 5.89
CA GLY A 106 1.96 11.84 6.38
C GLY A 106 2.83 10.61 6.18
N PHE A 107 4.08 10.71 6.66
CA PHE A 107 5.03 9.61 6.60
C PHE A 107 4.64 8.43 7.50
N GLU A 108 3.99 8.71 8.64
CA GLU A 108 3.54 7.68 9.57
C GLU A 108 2.43 6.82 8.95
N GLU A 109 1.37 7.44 8.41
CA GLU A 109 0.28 6.73 7.74
C GLU A 109 0.80 5.93 6.55
N PHE A 110 1.71 6.52 5.77
CA PHE A 110 2.40 5.82 4.70
C PHE A 110 3.09 4.55 5.21
N LEU A 111 3.84 4.62 6.32
CA LEU A 111 4.48 3.43 6.89
C LEU A 111 3.49 2.39 7.40
N ILE A 112 2.37 2.81 7.99
CA ILE A 112 1.32 1.89 8.46
C ILE A 112 0.75 1.11 7.27
N VAL A 113 0.39 1.78 6.19
CA VAL A 113 -0.10 1.12 4.96
C VAL A 113 0.97 0.18 4.41
N MET A 114 2.23 0.63 4.32
CA MET A 114 3.35 -0.19 3.84
C MET A 114 3.62 -1.43 4.73
N SER A 115 3.25 -1.38 6.01
CA SER A 115 3.48 -2.49 6.96
C SER A 115 2.70 -3.76 6.60
N HIS A 116 1.56 -3.64 5.90
CA HIS A 116 0.76 -4.76 5.39
C HIS A 116 1.49 -5.57 4.30
N PHE A 117 2.46 -4.95 3.62
CA PHE A 117 3.25 -5.58 2.56
C PHE A 117 4.59 -6.12 3.03
N ARG A 118 4.77 -6.28 4.35
CA ARG A 118 5.98 -6.91 4.87
C ARG A 118 5.96 -8.43 4.62
N PRO A 119 7.08 -9.02 4.17
CA PRO A 119 7.29 -10.46 4.21
C PRO A 119 7.23 -10.95 5.66
N LEU A 120 6.82 -12.20 5.79
CA LEU A 120 6.83 -12.87 7.06
C LEU A 120 8.25 -13.08 7.57
N LYS A 121 8.42 -12.86 8.87
CA LYS A 121 9.62 -13.28 9.59
C LYS A 121 9.66 -14.80 9.66
N GLN A 122 10.86 -15.37 9.58
CA GLN A 122 11.07 -16.78 9.84
C GLN A 122 10.72 -17.09 11.31
N HIS A 123 10.14 -18.26 11.58
CA HIS A 123 9.83 -18.75 12.94
C HIS A 123 8.75 -17.98 13.73
N LEU A 124 7.76 -17.39 13.05
CA LEU A 124 6.57 -16.86 13.74
C LEU A 124 5.71 -17.98 14.34
N MET A 125 5.08 -17.71 15.49
CA MET A 125 4.10 -18.61 16.08
C MET A 125 2.86 -18.69 15.18
N PRO A 126 2.13 -19.83 15.16
CA PRO A 126 0.92 -19.98 14.35
C PRO A 126 -0.12 -18.88 14.58
N GLU A 127 -0.27 -18.42 15.82
CA GLU A 127 -1.22 -17.35 16.18
C GLU A 127 -0.82 -15.99 15.59
N ASP A 128 0.46 -15.64 15.64
CA ASP A 128 0.97 -14.40 15.02
C ASP A 128 0.84 -14.45 13.50
N LYS A 129 1.09 -15.63 12.90
CA LYS A 129 0.91 -15.86 11.47
C LYS A 129 -0.55 -15.62 11.07
N GLU A 130 -1.51 -16.16 11.84
CA GLU A 130 -2.94 -15.98 11.59
C GLU A 130 -3.38 -14.52 11.79
N LYS A 131 -2.84 -13.82 12.79
CA LYS A 131 -3.10 -12.40 12.99
C LYS A 131 -2.65 -11.57 11.79
N ILE A 132 -1.41 -11.75 11.33
CA ILE A 132 -0.87 -11.07 10.14
C ILE A 132 -1.70 -11.42 8.90
N ARG A 133 -2.09 -12.69 8.76
CA ARG A 133 -2.96 -13.13 7.67
C ARG A 133 -4.28 -12.37 7.67
N LYS A 134 -4.95 -12.29 8.82
CA LYS A 134 -6.22 -11.59 8.98
C LYS A 134 -6.09 -10.10 8.70
N GLU A 135 -5.03 -9.45 9.17
CA GLU A 135 -4.73 -8.03 8.88
C GLU A 135 -4.55 -7.77 7.38
N LYS A 136 -3.77 -8.61 6.68
CA LYS A 136 -3.60 -8.49 5.22
C LYS A 136 -4.88 -8.75 4.45
N LEU A 137 -5.68 -9.73 4.86
CA LEU A 137 -6.98 -10.01 4.25
C LEU A 137 -7.95 -8.85 4.48
N ARG A 138 -7.93 -8.23 5.67
CA ARG A 138 -8.73 -7.03 5.98
C ARG A 138 -8.34 -5.85 5.09
N PHE A 139 -7.04 -5.62 4.91
CA PHE A 139 -6.56 -4.60 3.98
C PHE A 139 -7.05 -4.84 2.54
N LEU A 140 -6.93 -6.08 2.04
CA LEU A 140 -7.43 -6.44 0.71
C LEU A 140 -8.96 -6.30 0.60
N PHE A 141 -9.69 -6.62 1.66
CA PHE A 141 -11.13 -6.43 1.71
C PHE A 141 -11.51 -4.95 1.62
N ASN A 142 -10.90 -4.09 2.45
CA ASN A 142 -11.13 -2.64 2.44
C ASN A 142 -10.78 -2.02 1.07
N MET A 143 -9.79 -2.57 0.38
CA MET A 143 -9.40 -2.15 -0.97
C MET A 143 -10.51 -2.40 -2.02
N HIS A 144 -11.46 -3.30 -1.74
CA HIS A 144 -12.54 -3.68 -2.65
C HIS A 144 -13.92 -3.19 -2.21
N ASP A 145 -14.18 -3.12 -0.89
CA ASP A 145 -15.37 -2.53 -0.27
C ASP A 145 -15.21 -1.00 -0.23
N LYS A 146 -15.62 -0.31 -1.30
CA LYS A 146 -15.34 1.13 -1.49
C LYS A 146 -16.30 2.02 -0.71
N ASP A 147 -17.54 1.60 -0.52
CA ASP A 147 -18.56 2.38 0.19
C ASP A 147 -18.61 2.09 1.69
N ASN A 148 -17.82 1.12 2.16
CA ASN A 148 -17.69 0.75 3.57
C ASN A 148 -19.03 0.25 4.16
N ASP A 149 -19.82 -0.45 3.35
CA ASP A 149 -20.99 -1.17 3.85
C ASP A 149 -20.62 -2.54 4.47
N GLY A 150 -19.36 -2.98 4.30
CA GLY A 150 -18.84 -4.24 4.81
C GLY A 150 -19.20 -5.45 3.93
N ILE A 151 -19.68 -5.23 2.72
CA ILE A 151 -20.14 -6.22 1.76
C ILE A 151 -19.58 -5.89 0.37
N ILE A 152 -18.72 -6.76 -0.17
CA ILE A 152 -18.34 -6.62 -1.58
C ILE A 152 -19.52 -7.12 -2.42
N THR A 153 -20.26 -6.18 -3.00
CA THR A 153 -21.43 -6.45 -3.83
C THR A 153 -21.04 -7.14 -5.14
N LEU A 154 -22.01 -7.74 -5.82
CA LEU A 154 -21.79 -8.32 -7.15
C LEU A 154 -21.28 -7.29 -8.16
N ASP A 155 -21.76 -6.05 -8.08
CA ASP A 155 -21.36 -5.01 -9.02
C ASP A 155 -19.93 -4.52 -8.76
N GLU A 156 -19.50 -4.41 -7.50
CA GLU A 156 -18.09 -4.13 -7.17
C GLU A 156 -17.17 -5.28 -7.59
N TYR A 157 -17.59 -6.52 -7.36
CA TYR A 157 -16.83 -7.68 -7.79
C TYR A 157 -16.71 -7.75 -9.32
N ARG A 158 -17.79 -7.46 -10.05
CA ARG A 158 -17.77 -7.36 -11.53
C ARG A 158 -16.80 -6.29 -12.00
N GLN A 159 -16.83 -5.10 -11.41
CA GLN A 159 -15.90 -4.02 -11.75
C GLN A 159 -14.45 -4.46 -11.55
N LEU A 160 -14.15 -5.11 -10.42
CA LEU A 160 -12.82 -5.66 -10.17
C LEU A 160 -12.39 -6.69 -11.22
N VAL A 161 -13.27 -7.63 -11.56
CA VAL A 161 -12.97 -8.66 -12.56
C VAL A 161 -12.80 -8.02 -13.95
N GLU A 162 -13.62 -7.03 -14.30
CA GLU A 162 -13.48 -6.24 -15.53
C GLU A 162 -12.15 -5.50 -15.59
N GLU A 163 -11.73 -4.84 -14.51
CA GLU A 163 -10.44 -4.15 -14.44
C GLU A 163 -9.28 -5.15 -14.59
N LEU A 164 -9.28 -6.25 -13.83
CA LEU A 164 -8.25 -7.30 -13.92
C LEU A 164 -8.17 -7.95 -15.30
N LEU A 165 -9.32 -8.12 -15.96
CA LEU A 165 -9.40 -8.74 -17.27
C LEU A 165 -9.31 -7.74 -18.43
N SER A 166 -9.28 -6.44 -18.16
CA SER A 166 -9.23 -5.37 -19.18
C SER A 166 -7.99 -5.45 -20.08
N SER A 167 -6.88 -6.00 -19.56
CA SER A 167 -5.66 -6.24 -20.33
C SER A 167 -5.78 -7.42 -21.30
N PHE A 168 -6.84 -8.21 -21.20
CA PHE A 168 -7.13 -9.33 -22.09
C PHE A 168 -8.25 -8.93 -23.05
N ALA A 169 -8.16 -9.35 -24.32
CA ALA A 169 -9.19 -9.11 -25.33
C ALA A 169 -10.41 -10.04 -25.12
N ILE A 170 -11.06 -9.92 -23.96
CA ILE A 170 -12.24 -10.70 -23.58
C ILE A 170 -13.47 -9.82 -23.80
N GLU A 171 -14.50 -10.39 -24.44
CA GLU A 171 -15.78 -9.72 -24.64
C GLU A 171 -16.46 -9.40 -23.30
N ALA A 172 -16.98 -8.19 -23.13
CA ALA A 172 -17.59 -7.71 -21.87
C ALA A 172 -18.68 -8.66 -21.35
N GLN A 173 -19.47 -9.26 -22.23
CA GLN A 173 -20.51 -10.22 -21.84
C GLN A 173 -19.93 -11.52 -21.23
N ARG A 174 -18.75 -11.95 -21.68
CA ARG A 174 -18.05 -13.09 -21.09
C ARG A 174 -17.48 -12.74 -19.72
N ILE A 175 -16.95 -11.53 -19.54
CA ILE A 175 -16.45 -11.07 -18.25
C ILE A 175 -17.57 -11.08 -17.20
N LYS A 176 -18.74 -10.53 -17.55
CA LYS A 176 -19.94 -10.58 -16.70
C LYS A 176 -20.32 -12.01 -16.34
N SER A 177 -20.34 -12.91 -17.32
CA SER A 177 -20.64 -14.33 -17.08
C SER A 177 -19.62 -15.00 -16.14
N ILE A 178 -18.33 -14.64 -16.22
CA ILE A 178 -17.29 -15.16 -15.33
C ILE A 178 -17.53 -14.65 -13.90
N ALA A 179 -17.73 -13.35 -13.75
CA ALA A 179 -17.99 -12.74 -12.44
C ALA A 179 -19.25 -13.32 -11.78
N ASP A 180 -20.33 -13.49 -12.54
CA ASP A 180 -21.59 -14.06 -12.06
C ASP A 180 -21.40 -15.52 -11.64
N SER A 181 -20.69 -16.31 -12.45
CA SER A 181 -20.42 -17.72 -12.14
C SER A 181 -19.56 -17.86 -10.88
N ALA A 182 -18.53 -17.03 -10.74
CA ALA A 182 -17.68 -17.02 -9.55
C ALA A 182 -18.45 -16.58 -8.31
N MET A 183 -19.33 -15.58 -8.41
CA MET A 183 -20.14 -15.14 -7.27
C MET A 183 -21.15 -16.21 -6.83
N LEU A 184 -21.77 -16.93 -7.78
CA LEU A 184 -22.64 -18.06 -7.47
C LEU A 184 -21.89 -19.20 -6.77
N GLU A 185 -20.65 -19.47 -7.20
CA GLU A 185 -19.78 -20.44 -6.54
C GLU A 185 -19.49 -20.01 -5.10
N VAL A 186 -19.13 -18.73 -4.89
CA VAL A 186 -18.92 -18.17 -3.55
C VAL A 186 -20.16 -18.35 -2.68
N ALA A 187 -21.33 -17.92 -3.16
CA ALA A 187 -22.60 -18.04 -2.47
C ALA A 187 -22.90 -19.50 -2.06
N SER A 188 -22.62 -20.46 -2.95
CA SER A 188 -22.84 -21.89 -2.69
C SER A 188 -21.90 -22.45 -1.60
N VAL A 189 -20.67 -21.92 -1.51
CA VAL A 189 -19.66 -22.36 -0.55
C VAL A 189 -19.86 -21.72 0.83
N THR A 190 -20.33 -20.47 0.88
CA THR A 190 -20.41 -19.69 2.12
C THR A 190 -21.76 -19.77 2.80
N MET A 191 -22.87 -19.82 2.04
CA MET A 191 -24.23 -19.76 2.61
C MET A 191 -24.94 -21.11 2.68
N GLY A 192 -24.43 -22.17 2.05
CA GLY A 192 -25.09 -23.47 2.05
C GLY A 192 -26.45 -23.45 1.30
N GLN A 193 -27.51 -24.02 1.90
CA GLN A 193 -28.86 -23.99 1.32
C GLN A 193 -29.54 -22.64 1.59
N MET A 194 -29.51 -21.74 0.61
CA MET A 194 -30.30 -20.50 0.65
C MET A 194 -31.80 -20.81 0.68
N ALA A 195 -32.56 -20.05 1.46
CA ALA A 195 -34.01 -20.09 1.36
C ALA A 195 -34.45 -19.58 -0.04
N PRO A 196 -35.60 -20.03 -0.58
CA PRO A 196 -36.07 -19.63 -1.92
C PRO A 196 -36.20 -18.12 -2.13
N ASP A 197 -36.36 -17.35 -1.05
CA ASP A 197 -36.56 -15.90 -1.06
C ASP A 197 -35.32 -15.12 -0.58
N GLU A 198 -34.22 -15.80 -0.27
CA GLU A 198 -33.00 -15.19 0.25
C GLU A 198 -32.11 -14.74 -0.92
N VAL A 199 -31.86 -13.43 -0.99
CA VAL A 199 -31.00 -12.83 -2.01
C VAL A 199 -29.59 -12.72 -1.43
N TYR A 200 -28.61 -13.21 -2.15
CA TYR A 200 -27.21 -13.04 -1.78
C TYR A 200 -26.79 -11.58 -1.95
N GLU A 201 -26.60 -10.88 -0.82
CA GLU A 201 -26.26 -9.46 -0.80
C GLU A 201 -24.81 -9.20 -1.26
N GLY A 202 -23.89 -10.13 -0.98
CA GLY A 202 -22.51 -10.04 -1.44
C GLY A 202 -21.52 -10.76 -0.53
N ILE A 203 -20.23 -10.51 -0.75
CA ILE A 203 -19.14 -11.15 -0.03
C ILE A 203 -18.84 -10.32 1.22
N THR A 204 -19.20 -10.86 2.40
CA THR A 204 -18.79 -10.29 3.69
C THR A 204 -17.31 -10.59 3.96
N PHE A 205 -16.71 -9.92 4.95
CA PHE A 205 -15.34 -10.24 5.37
C PHE A 205 -15.16 -11.72 5.75
N GLU A 206 -16.18 -12.32 6.36
CA GLU A 206 -16.17 -13.73 6.76
C GLU A 206 -16.22 -14.68 5.56
N HIS A 207 -17.00 -14.33 4.53
CA HIS A 207 -16.95 -15.01 3.23
C HIS A 207 -15.55 -14.89 2.62
N PHE A 208 -14.95 -13.69 2.66
CA PHE A 208 -13.62 -13.43 2.12
C PHE A 208 -12.53 -14.29 2.77
N LEU A 209 -12.58 -14.47 4.10
CA LEU A 209 -11.69 -15.38 4.83
C LEU A 209 -11.85 -16.85 4.37
N GLN A 210 -13.10 -17.28 4.14
CA GLN A 210 -13.41 -18.64 3.71
C GLN A 210 -12.92 -18.91 2.29
N ILE A 211 -13.18 -17.99 1.35
CA ILE A 211 -12.76 -18.08 -0.06
C ILE A 211 -11.23 -18.20 -0.16
N LEU A 212 -10.50 -17.39 0.61
CA LEU A 212 -9.04 -17.33 0.53
C LEU A 212 -8.34 -18.29 1.50
N LYS A 213 -9.05 -19.17 2.20
CA LYS A 213 -8.49 -20.10 3.20
C LYS A 213 -7.31 -20.93 2.69
N GLY A 214 -7.34 -21.35 1.42
CA GLY A 214 -6.26 -22.12 0.78
C GLY A 214 -5.08 -21.29 0.26
N VAL A 215 -5.18 -19.95 0.26
CA VAL A 215 -4.16 -19.05 -0.28
C VAL A 215 -3.34 -18.49 0.85
N GLU A 216 -2.03 -18.77 0.90
CA GLU A 216 -1.10 -18.19 1.90
C GLU A 216 -0.79 -16.71 1.63
N ILE A 217 -1.78 -15.83 1.79
CA ILE A 217 -1.68 -14.38 1.58
C ILE A 217 -0.58 -13.76 2.43
N GLU A 218 -0.40 -14.26 3.66
CA GLU A 218 0.64 -13.81 4.57
C GLU A 218 2.05 -13.91 3.94
N SER A 219 2.30 -14.96 3.16
CA SER A 219 3.56 -15.21 2.45
C SER A 219 3.62 -14.58 1.06
N LYS A 220 2.48 -14.41 0.39
CA LYS A 220 2.40 -13.94 -1.01
C LYS A 220 2.31 -12.43 -1.15
N MET A 221 1.65 -11.74 -0.21
CA MET A 221 1.44 -10.30 -0.25
C MET A 221 2.62 -9.59 0.42
N TYR A 222 3.71 -9.41 -0.34
CA TYR A 222 4.86 -8.64 0.10
C TYR A 222 5.54 -7.88 -1.06
N ILE A 223 6.20 -6.78 -0.71
CA ILE A 223 6.96 -5.98 -1.68
C ILE A 223 8.46 -6.25 -1.52
N ARG A 224 9.09 -6.77 -2.58
CA ARG A 224 10.52 -7.15 -2.59
C ARG A 224 11.47 -6.00 -2.30
N PHE A 225 11.19 -4.80 -2.82
CA PHE A 225 12.10 -3.66 -2.68
C PHE A 225 12.22 -3.14 -1.25
N LEU A 226 11.35 -3.56 -0.32
CA LEU A 226 11.44 -3.23 1.11
C LEU A 226 12.63 -3.92 1.81
N TYR A 227 13.28 -4.87 1.13
CA TYR A 227 14.32 -5.75 1.69
C TYR A 227 15.59 -5.82 0.85
N VAL A 228 15.64 -5.11 -0.28
CA VAL A 228 16.89 -4.98 -1.03
C VAL A 228 17.63 -3.79 -0.43
N ASP A 229 18.71 -4.07 0.29
CA ASP A 229 19.68 -3.04 0.69
C ASP A 229 19.99 -2.20 -0.54
N THR A 230 19.75 -0.89 -0.44
CA THR A 230 20.15 0.07 -1.45
C THR A 230 21.68 0.20 -1.43
N THR A 231 22.37 -0.86 -1.84
CA THR A 231 23.63 -0.68 -2.55
C THR A 231 23.27 0.03 -3.85
N PRO A 232 23.91 1.16 -4.18
CA PRO A 232 23.62 1.85 -5.42
C PRO A 232 24.06 0.93 -6.54
N MET A 233 23.12 0.22 -7.16
CA MET A 233 23.37 -0.39 -8.44
C MET A 233 23.56 0.76 -9.42
N SER A 234 24.82 1.07 -9.71
CA SER A 234 25.20 1.94 -10.80
C SER A 234 24.48 1.50 -12.06
N CYS A 235 23.89 2.44 -12.80
CA CYS A 235 23.39 2.24 -14.16
C CYS A 235 24.31 1.30 -14.94
N GLY A 236 23.77 0.16 -15.36
CA GLY A 236 24.49 -0.82 -16.16
C GLY A 236 23.77 -2.17 -16.17
N ASN A 237 22.94 -2.36 -17.20
CA ASN A 237 22.30 -3.62 -17.61
C ASN A 237 20.92 -3.93 -17.01
N ILE A 238 19.90 -3.33 -17.63
CA ILE A 238 18.54 -3.88 -17.69
C ILE A 238 18.60 -5.13 -18.58
N SER A 239 19.00 -6.26 -18.01
CA SER A 239 18.82 -7.59 -18.60
C SER A 239 18.80 -8.65 -17.51
N LYS A 240 17.82 -8.58 -16.62
CA LYS A 240 17.41 -9.68 -15.73
C LYS A 240 16.00 -9.42 -15.16
N LEU A 241 15.02 -9.38 -16.06
CA LEU A 241 13.64 -9.72 -15.70
C LEU A 241 13.59 -11.25 -15.46
N PRO A 242 12.88 -11.73 -14.42
CA PRO A 242 12.68 -13.16 -14.20
C PRO A 242 11.89 -13.79 -15.36
N VAL A 243 12.42 -14.92 -15.85
CA VAL A 243 11.84 -15.77 -16.88
C VAL A 243 10.58 -16.45 -16.33
N LEU A 244 9.41 -15.85 -16.54
CA LEU A 244 8.10 -16.52 -16.36
C LEU A 244 7.08 -16.10 -17.44
N LEU A 245 7.55 -15.81 -18.66
CA LEU A 245 6.71 -15.67 -19.86
C LEU A 245 7.49 -16.09 -21.13
N ARG A 246 8.12 -17.27 -21.12
CA ARG A 246 8.77 -17.86 -22.31
C ARG A 246 8.70 -19.38 -22.33
N GLU A 247 7.54 -20.00 -22.17
CA GLU A 247 7.29 -21.33 -22.73
C GLU A 247 5.83 -21.45 -23.20
N GLY A 248 5.61 -21.02 -24.45
CA GLY A 248 4.47 -21.40 -25.27
C GLY A 248 5.01 -22.05 -26.54
N HIS A 249 5.80 -23.12 -26.39
CA HIS A 249 6.13 -23.99 -27.51
C HIS A 249 5.08 -25.09 -27.58
N LEU A 250 4.30 -25.00 -28.66
CA LEU A 250 3.48 -26.03 -29.27
C LEU A 250 4.21 -27.39 -29.25
N ASN A 251 3.52 -28.40 -28.74
CA ASN A 251 3.69 -29.80 -29.14
C ASN A 251 2.29 -30.44 -29.11
N GLY A 252 1.76 -30.72 -30.30
CA GLY A 252 0.41 -31.22 -30.57
C GLY A 252 -0.16 -30.56 -31.80
#